data_AF-A0A0R1P6D2-F1
#
_entry.id   AF-A0A0R1P6D2-F1
#
_cell.length_a   1.000
_cell.length_b   1.000
_cell.length_c   1.000
_cell.angle_alpha   90.00
_cell.angle_beta   90.00
_cell.angle_gamma   90.00
#
_symmetry.space_group_name_H-M   'P 1'
#
loop_
_entity.id
_entity.type
_entity.pdbx_description
1 polymer ?
#
loop_
_entity_poly.entity_id
_entity_poly.type
_entity_poly.pdbx_seq_one_letter_code
_entity_poly.pdbx_strand_id
1 'polypeptide(L)'
;MKHQQILALGLLPLTAICLTACGNNSKSSSTSSSSNSAIQRSASNSTSSSSNNDASVSQLQPKQVAAAVLTAGAKDNGAWSNLKDSATNGDGNLQVTVISSDGPKVTQAGTGTFYMFTLGDQTGGMINGYTMSPDGKTIYLYSEGTHDSAERTVLPFKTISASQVIQIAHSGSINDIADNAKITADN
;
A
#
# COMPACT_ATOMS: atom_id res chain seq x y z
N MET A 1 -15.20 40.64 -31.66
CA MET A 1 -13.75 40.77 -31.98
C MET A 1 -13.08 39.45 -31.66
N LYS A 2 -12.34 38.91 -32.64
CA LYS A 2 -11.79 37.55 -32.66
C LYS A 2 -10.63 37.41 -31.66
N HIS A 3 -10.64 36.35 -30.88
CA HIS A 3 -9.50 35.93 -30.05
C HIS A 3 -8.42 35.30 -30.95
N GLN A 4 -7.19 35.80 -30.87
CA GLN A 4 -6.01 35.08 -31.33
C GLN A 4 -5.01 35.04 -30.17
N GLN A 5 -4.79 33.84 -29.62
CA GLN A 5 -3.60 33.57 -28.82
C GLN A 5 -2.72 32.60 -29.60
N ILE A 6 -1.47 33.01 -29.77
CA ILE A 6 -0.42 32.33 -30.50
C ILE A 6 0.12 31.21 -29.59
N LEU A 7 0.02 29.97 -30.05
CA LEU A 7 0.68 28.80 -29.45
C LEU A 7 2.16 28.84 -29.83
N ALA A 8 3.05 29.03 -28.87
CA ALA A 8 4.48 28.78 -29.04
C ALA A 8 4.80 27.35 -28.57
N LEU A 9 5.02 26.44 -29.53
CA LEU A 9 5.60 25.12 -29.26
C LEU A 9 7.08 25.29 -28.89
N GLY A 10 7.42 25.02 -27.63
CA GLY A 10 8.79 24.82 -27.17
C GLY A 10 9.15 23.34 -27.18
N LEU A 11 10.15 22.99 -27.99
CA LEU A 11 10.66 21.65 -28.25
C LEU A 11 11.91 21.36 -27.38
N LEU A 12 12.13 20.07 -27.04
CA LEU A 12 13.41 19.36 -26.70
C LEU A 12 13.91 19.35 -25.23
N PRO A 13 14.78 18.39 -24.82
CA PRO A 13 15.07 17.04 -25.35
C PRO A 13 15.13 15.89 -24.30
N LEU A 14 15.18 14.68 -24.85
CA LEU A 14 15.39 13.34 -24.29
C LEU A 14 16.78 13.17 -23.63
N THR A 15 16.87 12.51 -22.47
CA THR A 15 18.12 11.87 -22.01
C THR A 15 17.84 10.50 -21.39
N ALA A 16 18.39 9.47 -22.02
CA ALA A 16 18.41 8.09 -21.54
C ALA A 16 19.72 7.84 -20.77
N ILE A 17 19.63 7.24 -19.59
CA ILE A 17 20.79 6.82 -18.80
C ILE A 17 20.90 5.29 -18.91
N CYS A 18 21.90 4.83 -19.67
CA CYS A 18 22.35 3.44 -19.65
C CYS A 18 23.43 3.30 -18.58
N LEU A 19 23.27 2.35 -17.65
CA LEU A 19 24.32 1.90 -16.73
C LEU A 19 24.78 0.50 -17.15
N THR A 20 25.90 0.46 -17.86
CA THR A 20 26.71 -0.75 -18.06
C THR A 20 27.79 -0.76 -16.97
N ALA A 21 27.86 -1.83 -16.18
CA ALA A 21 29.05 -2.15 -15.38
C ALA A 21 29.46 -3.60 -15.65
N CYS A 22 30.72 -3.73 -16.09
CA CYS A 22 31.40 -4.95 -16.48
C CYS A 22 32.06 -5.68 -15.29
N GLY A 23 32.32 -6.98 -15.49
CA GLY A 23 33.34 -7.76 -14.78
C GLY A 23 32.74 -8.82 -13.85
N ASN A 24 33.09 -10.10 -13.88
CA ASN A 24 34.36 -10.68 -14.28
C ASN A 24 34.21 -12.16 -14.72
N ASN A 25 35.18 -12.57 -15.54
CA ASN A 25 35.34 -13.89 -16.16
C ASN A 25 35.33 -15.07 -15.17
N SER A 26 34.81 -16.22 -15.62
CA SER A 26 35.37 -17.53 -15.26
C SER A 26 35.10 -18.56 -16.36
N LYS A 27 36.21 -19.09 -16.88
CA LYS A 27 36.34 -20.10 -17.93
C LYS A 27 36.35 -21.50 -17.28
N SER A 28 36.05 -22.49 -18.10
CA SER A 28 35.69 -23.88 -17.82
C SER A 28 36.66 -24.79 -17.03
N SER A 29 36.06 -25.80 -16.41
CA SER A 29 36.40 -27.26 -16.38
C SER A 29 37.67 -27.83 -15.72
N SER A 30 37.41 -28.79 -14.80
CA SER A 30 38.04 -30.13 -14.58
C SER A 30 39.23 -30.34 -13.61
N THR A 31 38.98 -31.23 -12.62
CA THR A 31 39.87 -32.27 -11.98
C THR A 31 41.15 -31.81 -11.26
N SER A 32 41.63 -32.32 -10.11
CA SER A 32 41.40 -33.54 -9.32
C SER A 32 42.11 -33.44 -7.93
N SER A 33 41.57 -34.16 -6.94
CA SER A 33 42.25 -34.84 -5.78
C SER A 33 43.12 -34.06 -4.77
N SER A 34 42.72 -34.07 -3.48
CA SER A 34 43.34 -34.82 -2.35
C SER A 34 43.12 -34.18 -0.96
N SER A 35 42.39 -34.92 -0.11
CA SER A 35 42.62 -35.21 1.34
C SER A 35 42.73 -34.11 2.42
N ASN A 36 41.77 -34.18 3.38
CA ASN A 36 41.84 -34.03 4.86
C ASN A 36 42.41 -32.71 5.46
N SER A 37 41.82 -32.05 6.48
CA SER A 37 41.03 -32.50 7.63
C SER A 37 40.08 -31.39 8.15
N ALA A 38 39.07 -31.82 8.90
CA ALA A 38 37.95 -31.07 9.45
C ALA A 38 38.29 -29.85 10.33
N ILE A 39 37.51 -28.78 10.14
CA ILE A 39 37.03 -27.92 11.24
C ILE A 39 35.53 -27.70 11.01
N GLN A 40 34.70 -28.44 11.76
CA GLN A 40 33.29 -28.08 11.96
C GLN A 40 33.24 -26.80 12.79
N ARG A 41 32.73 -25.73 12.20
CA ARG A 41 32.09 -24.64 12.91
C ARG A 41 30.71 -24.45 12.31
N SER A 42 29.71 -24.96 13.03
CA SER A 42 28.31 -24.66 12.82
C SER A 42 28.11 -23.14 12.94
N ALA A 43 28.01 -22.45 11.81
CA ALA A 43 27.40 -21.14 11.74
C ALA A 43 25.96 -21.38 11.32
N SER A 44 25.05 -21.17 12.27
CA SER A 44 23.61 -21.26 12.11
C SER A 44 23.18 -20.56 10.82
N ASN A 45 22.72 -21.37 9.87
CA ASN A 45 21.99 -20.93 8.70
C ASN A 45 20.66 -20.35 9.17
N SER A 46 20.62 -19.04 9.39
CA SER A 46 19.37 -18.28 9.42
C SER A 46 19.28 -17.50 8.11
N THR A 47 19.37 -18.21 6.99
CA THR A 47 18.65 -17.80 5.79
C THR A 47 17.18 -17.94 6.16
N SER A 48 16.58 -16.88 6.70
CA SER A 48 15.13 -16.75 6.71
C SER A 48 14.71 -16.74 5.26
N SER A 49 14.38 -17.94 4.76
CA SER A 49 13.64 -18.14 3.54
C SER A 49 12.36 -17.34 3.69
N SER A 50 12.38 -16.09 3.21
CA SER A 50 11.17 -15.36 2.87
C SER A 50 10.56 -16.13 1.72
N SER A 51 9.82 -17.18 2.08
CA SER A 51 8.84 -17.78 1.19
C SER A 51 7.96 -16.62 0.77
N ASN A 52 8.15 -16.16 -0.47
CA ASN A 52 7.22 -15.31 -1.18
C ASN A 52 5.98 -16.17 -1.42
N ASN A 53 5.28 -16.46 -0.32
CA ASN A 53 3.96 -17.04 -0.37
C ASN A 53 3.11 -16.03 -1.13
N ASP A 54 2.22 -16.56 -1.94
CA ASP A 54 1.13 -15.89 -2.63
C ASP A 54 0.18 -15.25 -1.59
N ALA A 55 0.70 -14.28 -0.84
CA ALA A 55 0.11 -13.77 0.37
C ALA A 55 -0.99 -12.81 -0.05
N SER A 56 -2.22 -13.23 0.18
CA SER A 56 -3.41 -12.43 -0.04
C SER A 56 -4.03 -12.08 1.30
N VAL A 57 -4.54 -10.85 1.40
CA VAL A 57 -5.28 -10.39 2.60
C VAL A 57 -6.56 -11.18 2.85
N SER A 58 -6.99 -12.06 1.93
CA SER A 58 -8.13 -12.97 2.10
C SER A 58 -8.04 -13.88 3.32
N GLN A 59 -6.85 -14.06 3.91
CA GLN A 59 -6.65 -14.84 5.13
C GLN A 59 -6.98 -14.06 6.42
N LEU A 60 -7.21 -12.75 6.33
CA LEU A 60 -7.50 -11.86 7.45
C LEU A 60 -8.99 -11.49 7.48
N GLN A 61 -9.51 -11.17 8.67
CA GLN A 61 -10.85 -10.58 8.75
C GLN A 61 -10.84 -9.16 8.16
N PRO A 62 -11.94 -8.71 7.54
CA PRO A 62 -12.02 -7.35 6.97
C PRO A 62 -11.62 -6.24 7.94
N LYS A 63 -12.02 -6.34 9.23
CA LYS A 63 -11.62 -5.40 10.28
C LYS A 63 -10.11 -5.38 10.54
N GLN A 64 -9.45 -6.53 10.47
CA GLN A 64 -8.00 -6.65 10.65
C GLN A 64 -7.25 -6.07 9.45
N VAL A 65 -7.75 -6.30 8.23
CA VAL A 65 -7.20 -5.69 7.00
C VAL A 65 -7.30 -4.17 7.11
N ALA A 66 -8.48 -3.65 7.42
CA ALA A 66 -8.71 -2.21 7.56
C ALA A 66 -7.80 -1.58 8.64
N ALA A 67 -7.70 -2.20 9.82
CA ALA A 67 -6.84 -1.72 10.91
C ALA A 67 -5.35 -1.76 10.54
N ALA A 68 -4.89 -2.82 9.87
CA ALA A 68 -3.51 -2.95 9.41
C ALA A 68 -3.16 -1.96 8.29
N VAL A 69 -4.09 -1.73 7.34
CA VAL A 69 -3.93 -0.73 6.28
C VAL A 69 -3.90 0.68 6.88
N LEU A 70 -4.80 0.99 7.82
CA LEU A 70 -4.79 2.27 8.55
C LEU A 70 -3.46 2.48 9.26
N THR A 71 -2.96 1.45 9.96
CA THR A 71 -1.66 1.47 10.63
C THR A 71 -0.50 1.68 9.66
N ALA A 72 -0.56 1.09 8.47
CA ALA A 72 0.46 1.26 7.43
C ALA A 72 0.45 2.67 6.83
N GLY A 73 -0.72 3.25 6.62
CA GLY A 73 -0.89 4.60 6.05
C GLY A 73 -0.55 5.72 7.03
N ALA A 74 -0.89 5.54 8.31
CA ALA A 74 -0.62 6.50 9.38
C ALA A 74 0.86 6.87 9.54
N LYS A 75 1.78 6.00 9.11
CA LYS A 75 3.23 6.25 9.17
C LYS A 75 3.68 7.42 8.29
N ASP A 76 2.97 7.68 7.18
CA ASP A 76 3.42 8.62 6.15
C ASP A 76 2.38 9.71 5.85
N ASN A 77 1.25 9.72 6.56
CA ASN A 77 0.18 10.70 6.33
C ASN A 77 -0.47 11.13 7.65
N GLY A 78 -0.47 12.45 7.90
CA GLY A 78 -0.99 13.02 9.14
C GLY A 78 -2.50 12.84 9.33
N ALA A 79 -3.29 12.89 8.26
CA ALA A 79 -4.74 12.63 8.36
C ALA A 79 -5.01 11.18 8.78
N TRP A 80 -4.26 10.23 8.21
CA TRP A 80 -4.33 8.82 8.60
C TRP A 80 -3.80 8.56 10.01
N SER A 81 -2.78 9.31 10.46
CA SER A 81 -2.33 9.26 11.85
C SER A 81 -3.45 9.68 12.81
N ASN A 82 -4.13 10.79 12.53
CA ASN A 82 -5.25 11.25 13.35
C ASN A 82 -6.40 10.23 13.39
N LEU A 83 -6.71 9.60 12.25
CA LEU A 83 -7.70 8.51 12.18
C LEU A 83 -7.28 7.32 13.05
N LYS A 84 -6.01 6.90 12.95
CA LYS A 84 -5.46 5.80 13.75
C LYS A 84 -5.50 6.12 15.24
N ASP A 85 -5.10 7.32 15.64
CA ASP A 85 -5.03 7.71 17.04
C ASP A 85 -6.44 7.81 17.65
N SER A 86 -7.40 8.39 16.91
CA SER A 86 -8.82 8.40 17.28
C SER A 86 -9.39 6.98 17.42
N ALA A 87 -9.09 6.09 16.47
CA ALA A 87 -9.52 4.69 16.52
C ALA A 87 -8.86 3.89 17.65
N THR A 88 -7.63 4.24 18.05
CA THR A 88 -6.91 3.59 19.16
C THR A 88 -7.50 4.01 20.51
N ASN A 89 -7.87 5.28 20.67
CA ASN A 89 -8.42 5.80 21.91
C ASN A 89 -9.93 5.53 22.08
N GLY A 90 -10.62 5.13 20.99
CA GLY A 90 -12.07 4.92 21.00
C GLY A 90 -12.89 6.21 20.93
N ASP A 91 -12.24 7.35 20.67
CA ASP A 91 -12.85 8.69 20.64
C ASP A 91 -13.68 8.94 19.37
N GLY A 92 -13.43 8.16 18.32
CA GLY A 92 -14.18 8.17 17.07
C GLY A 92 -14.40 6.74 16.63
N ASN A 93 -15.65 6.31 16.55
CA ASN A 93 -16.00 5.00 16.04
C ASN A 93 -15.52 4.93 14.57
N LEU A 94 -14.46 4.18 14.30
CA LEU A 94 -13.86 4.09 12.97
C LEU A 94 -14.86 3.38 12.06
N GLN A 95 -15.42 4.08 11.09
CA GLN A 95 -16.26 3.47 10.08
C GLN A 95 -15.45 3.22 8.82
N VAL A 96 -15.63 2.03 8.26
CA VAL A 96 -15.09 1.64 6.97
C VAL A 96 -16.26 1.40 6.04
N THR A 97 -16.55 2.37 5.19
CA THR A 97 -17.62 2.26 4.20
C THR A 97 -17.07 1.69 2.91
N VAL A 98 -17.64 0.58 2.47
CA VAL A 98 -17.31 -0.09 1.22
C VAL A 98 -18.19 0.51 0.12
N ILE A 99 -17.57 1.19 -0.83
CA ILE A 99 -18.24 1.90 -1.93
C ILE A 99 -17.96 1.16 -3.23
N SER A 100 -19.02 0.74 -3.92
CA SER A 100 -18.92 -0.22 -5.03
C SER A 100 -19.06 0.38 -6.43
N SER A 101 -19.60 1.60 -6.58
CA SER A 101 -19.87 2.18 -7.92
C SER A 101 -19.75 3.70 -8.02
N ASP A 102 -20.16 4.46 -7.00
CA ASP A 102 -20.21 5.94 -7.05
C ASP A 102 -19.16 6.62 -6.16
N GLY A 103 -18.11 5.87 -5.82
CA GLY A 103 -17.03 6.33 -4.95
C GLY A 103 -16.11 7.37 -5.58
N PRO A 104 -15.13 7.85 -4.82
CA PRO A 104 -14.13 8.77 -5.34
C PRO A 104 -13.47 8.22 -6.60
N LYS A 105 -13.36 9.05 -7.64
CA LYS A 105 -12.55 8.68 -8.81
C LYS A 105 -11.09 8.66 -8.36
N VAL A 106 -10.43 7.51 -8.47
CA VAL A 106 -9.01 7.33 -8.15
C VAL A 106 -8.23 7.01 -9.41
N THR A 107 -7.01 7.51 -9.54
CA THR A 107 -6.20 7.32 -10.77
C THR A 107 -5.76 5.88 -10.99
N GLN A 108 -5.67 5.10 -9.91
CA GLN A 108 -5.40 3.68 -9.95
C GLN A 108 -6.54 2.97 -9.24
N ALA A 109 -7.56 2.54 -9.97
CA ALA A 109 -8.65 1.76 -9.39
C ALA A 109 -8.18 0.31 -9.22
N GLY A 110 -8.30 -0.21 -8.00
CA GLY A 110 -8.13 -1.63 -7.71
C GLY A 110 -9.27 -2.49 -8.28
N THR A 111 -9.86 -3.38 -7.49
CA THR A 111 -11.04 -4.20 -7.83
C THR A 111 -12.31 -3.40 -8.16
N GLY A 112 -12.24 -2.07 -8.21
CA GLY A 112 -13.40 -1.19 -8.28
C GLY A 112 -14.07 -0.93 -6.92
N THR A 113 -13.59 -1.57 -5.84
CA THR A 113 -14.10 -1.36 -4.48
C THR A 113 -13.24 -0.36 -3.74
N PHE A 114 -13.86 0.70 -3.22
CA PHE A 114 -13.18 1.69 -2.38
C PHE A 114 -13.58 1.51 -0.91
N TYR A 115 -12.60 1.35 -0.04
CA TYR A 115 -12.77 1.21 1.40
C TYR A 115 -12.46 2.55 2.05
N MET A 116 -13.49 3.31 2.38
CA MET A 116 -13.38 4.66 2.92
C MET A 116 -13.35 4.64 4.45
N PHE A 117 -12.34 5.27 5.04
CA PHE A 117 -12.23 5.52 6.47
C PHE A 117 -12.90 6.84 6.85
N THR A 118 -13.79 6.78 7.84
CA THR A 118 -14.38 7.97 8.49
C THR A 118 -14.41 7.79 10.01
N LEU A 119 -14.54 8.90 10.74
CA LEU A 119 -14.80 8.90 12.17
C LEU A 119 -16.25 9.31 12.41
N GLY A 120 -17.05 8.43 13.03
CA GLY A 120 -18.48 8.67 13.21
C GLY A 120 -19.18 8.94 11.88
N ASP A 121 -20.22 9.78 11.89
CA ASP A 121 -21.07 10.03 10.71
C ASP A 121 -20.50 11.10 9.76
N GLN A 122 -19.23 11.48 9.92
CA GLN A 122 -18.61 12.52 9.09
C GLN A 122 -18.15 11.94 7.74
N THR A 123 -18.98 12.11 6.70
CA THR A 123 -18.64 11.88 5.28
C THR A 123 -18.26 13.19 4.57
N GLY A 124 -17.63 14.12 5.28
CA GLY A 124 -17.40 15.52 4.87
C GLY A 124 -16.35 15.73 3.77
N GLY A 125 -16.51 15.12 2.60
CA GLY A 125 -15.76 15.44 1.37
C GLY A 125 -14.25 15.17 1.39
N MET A 126 -13.72 14.66 2.51
CA MET A 126 -12.37 14.16 2.66
C MET A 126 -12.29 12.72 2.18
N ILE A 127 -11.26 12.41 1.42
CA ILE A 127 -11.00 11.05 0.95
C ILE A 127 -9.88 10.50 1.80
N ASN A 128 -10.19 9.57 2.70
CA ASN A 128 -9.19 8.74 3.34
C ASN A 128 -9.65 7.30 3.13
N GLY A 129 -8.87 6.50 2.43
CA GLY A 129 -9.31 5.15 2.10
C GLY A 129 -8.34 4.42 1.22
N TYR A 130 -8.71 3.20 0.85
CA TYR A 130 -7.86 2.36 0.03
C TYR A 130 -8.65 1.57 -0.99
N THR A 131 -7.95 1.14 -2.03
CA THR A 131 -8.39 0.10 -2.96
C THR A 131 -7.37 -1.02 -2.96
N MET A 132 -7.79 -2.21 -3.36
CA MET A 132 -6.91 -3.38 -3.50
C MET A 132 -6.86 -3.78 -4.96
N SER A 133 -5.69 -4.14 -5.48
CA SER A 133 -5.57 -4.70 -6.83
C SER A 133 -6.46 -5.95 -7.00
N PRO A 134 -6.88 -6.29 -8.22
CA PRO A 134 -7.72 -7.47 -8.48
C PRO A 134 -7.18 -8.80 -7.93
N ASP A 135 -5.85 -8.93 -7.85
CA ASP A 135 -5.18 -10.10 -7.29
C ASP A 135 -5.03 -10.05 -5.75
N GLY A 136 -5.46 -8.96 -5.11
CA GLY A 136 -5.38 -8.76 -3.65
C GLY A 136 -3.97 -8.56 -3.11
N LYS A 137 -2.96 -8.39 -3.97
CA LYS A 137 -1.54 -8.34 -3.57
C LYS A 137 -1.03 -6.94 -3.30
N THR A 138 -1.65 -5.94 -3.92
CA THR A 138 -1.25 -4.54 -3.86
C THR A 138 -2.40 -3.73 -3.28
N ILE A 139 -2.09 -2.84 -2.35
CA ILE A 139 -3.07 -1.95 -1.72
C ILE A 139 -2.62 -0.52 -1.97
N TYR A 140 -3.53 0.28 -2.51
CA TYR A 140 -3.32 1.68 -2.87
C TYR A 140 -4.03 2.56 -1.84
N LEU A 141 -3.31 3.48 -1.22
CA LEU A 141 -3.82 4.32 -0.13
C LEU A 141 -4.00 5.74 -0.64
N TYR A 142 -5.16 6.32 -0.37
CA TYR A 142 -5.56 7.65 -0.82
C TYR A 142 -5.81 8.55 0.38
N SER A 143 -5.40 9.80 0.23
CA SER A 143 -5.66 10.84 1.19
C SER A 143 -5.83 12.14 0.42
N GLU A 144 -6.96 12.80 0.63
CA GLU A 144 -7.23 14.12 0.09
C GLU A 144 -8.14 14.87 1.07
N GLY A 145 -7.83 16.15 1.28
CA GLY A 145 -8.65 17.03 2.10
C GLY A 145 -9.99 17.39 1.46
N THR A 146 -10.70 18.31 2.08
CA THR A 146 -11.93 18.90 1.52
C THR A 146 -11.65 19.57 0.18
N HIS A 147 -12.51 19.32 -0.81
CA HIS A 147 -12.43 19.98 -2.11
C HIS A 147 -13.82 20.26 -2.67
N ASP A 148 -13.93 21.34 -3.43
CA ASP A 148 -15.21 21.92 -3.88
C ASP A 148 -15.71 21.35 -5.22
N SER A 149 -15.13 20.25 -5.70
CA SER A 149 -15.47 19.68 -7.02
C SER A 149 -15.89 18.21 -6.96
N ALA A 150 -16.92 17.89 -7.74
CA ALA A 150 -17.49 16.57 -7.94
C ALA A 150 -16.72 15.70 -8.95
N GLU A 151 -15.82 16.29 -9.75
CA GLU A 151 -15.06 15.56 -10.79
C GLU A 151 -13.54 15.61 -10.54
N ARG A 152 -13.10 15.00 -9.45
CA ARG A 152 -11.68 14.92 -9.10
C ARG A 152 -11.18 13.50 -9.10
N THR A 153 -9.97 13.32 -9.64
CA THR A 153 -9.28 12.03 -9.66
C THR A 153 -8.14 12.06 -8.65
N VAL A 154 -8.17 11.19 -7.64
CA VAL A 154 -7.18 11.16 -6.55
C VAL A 154 -6.06 10.17 -6.83
N LEU A 155 -4.81 10.61 -6.67
CA LEU A 155 -3.63 9.75 -6.75
C LEU A 155 -3.37 9.04 -5.42
N PRO A 156 -2.90 7.78 -5.43
CA PRO A 156 -2.46 7.15 -4.20
C PRO A 156 -1.24 7.89 -3.65
N PHE A 157 -1.25 8.21 -2.36
CA PHE A 157 -0.08 8.76 -1.69
C PHE A 157 0.91 7.66 -1.30
N LYS A 158 0.44 6.42 -1.19
CA LYS A 158 1.26 5.26 -0.85
C LYS A 158 0.69 3.99 -1.46
N THR A 159 1.60 3.07 -1.80
CA THR A 159 1.28 1.71 -2.20
C THR A 159 1.97 0.75 -1.25
N ILE A 160 1.25 -0.25 -0.75
CA ILE A 160 1.78 -1.30 0.13
C ILE A 160 1.44 -2.68 -0.40
N SER A 161 2.17 -3.69 0.06
CA SER A 161 1.90 -5.09 -0.29
C SER A 161 0.97 -5.77 0.73
N ALA A 162 0.25 -6.80 0.27
CA ALA A 162 -0.54 -7.66 1.14
C ALA A 162 0.31 -8.34 2.23
N SER A 163 1.55 -8.72 1.91
CA SER A 163 2.49 -9.27 2.90
C SER A 163 2.77 -8.28 4.03
N GLN A 164 2.91 -6.99 3.73
CA GLN A 164 3.09 -5.96 4.75
C GLN A 164 1.85 -5.81 5.63
N VAL A 165 0.65 -5.86 5.04
CA VAL A 165 -0.62 -5.84 5.78
C VAL A 165 -0.72 -7.04 6.73
N ILE A 166 -0.40 -8.24 6.24
CA ILE A 166 -0.41 -9.48 7.03
C ILE A 166 0.58 -9.42 8.19
N GLN A 167 1.80 -8.93 7.96
CA GLN A 167 2.79 -8.76 9.02
C GLN A 167 2.30 -7.79 10.11
N ILE A 168 1.68 -6.67 9.73
CA ILE A 168 1.12 -5.71 10.68
C ILE A 168 -0.04 -6.34 11.45
N ALA A 169 -0.96 -7.04 10.77
CA ALA A 169 -2.08 -7.70 11.41
C ALA A 169 -1.63 -8.75 12.45
N HIS A 170 -0.57 -9.50 12.15
CA HIS A 170 0.00 -10.50 13.05
C HIS A 170 0.87 -9.93 14.17
N SER A 171 1.28 -8.66 14.09
CA SER A 171 2.07 -8.02 15.15
C SER A 171 1.29 -7.76 16.45
N GLY A 172 -0.04 -7.89 16.40
CA GLY A 172 -0.93 -7.78 17.57
C GLY A 172 -1.32 -6.36 17.97
N SER A 173 -0.57 -5.33 17.54
CA SER A 173 -0.81 -3.93 17.88
C SER A 173 -1.98 -3.26 17.13
N ILE A 174 -2.89 -4.05 16.56
CA ILE A 174 -4.05 -3.56 15.79
C ILE A 174 -5.40 -3.90 16.42
N ASN A 175 -5.41 -4.65 17.53
CA ASN A 175 -6.65 -5.20 18.09
C ASN A 175 -7.61 -4.10 18.53
N ASP A 176 -7.13 -3.08 19.24
CA ASP A 176 -7.95 -1.95 19.69
C ASP A 176 -8.59 -1.21 18.50
N ILE A 177 -7.81 -0.98 17.44
CA ILE A 177 -8.29 -0.35 16.21
C ILE A 177 -9.33 -1.25 15.51
N ALA A 178 -9.07 -2.55 15.42
CA ALA A 178 -9.93 -3.50 14.74
C ALA A 178 -11.26 -3.68 15.48
N ASP A 179 -11.26 -3.68 16.81
CA ASP A 179 -12.46 -3.82 17.62
C ASP A 179 -13.29 -2.54 17.63
N ASN A 180 -12.66 -1.38 17.44
CA ASN A 180 -13.33 -0.10 17.24
C ASN A 180 -13.74 0.16 15.78
N ALA A 181 -13.46 -0.78 14.85
CA ALA A 181 -13.80 -0.64 13.44
C ALA A 181 -15.18 -1.24 13.13
N LYS A 182 -16.06 -0.44 12.53
CA LYS A 182 -17.33 -0.87 11.96
C LYS A 182 -17.24 -0.87 10.44
N ILE A 183 -17.43 -2.04 9.83
CA ILE A 183 -17.47 -2.18 8.37
C ILE A 183 -18.93 -2.10 7.90
N THR A 184 -19.23 -1.22 6.96
CA THR A 184 -20.55 -1.09 6.32
C THR A 184 -20.42 -1.04 4.80
N ALA A 185 -21.42 -1.54 4.08
CA ALA A 185 -21.55 -1.25 2.65
C ALA A 185 -22.26 0.10 2.48
N ASP A 186 -22.03 0.79 1.36
CA ASP A 186 -22.97 1.83 0.94
C ASP A 186 -24.31 1.17 0.58
N ASN A 187 -25.41 1.79 1.02
CA ASN A 187 -26.79 1.34 0.71
C ASN A 187 -27.33 2.16 -0.45
#